data_AF-A0A2Z5EM48-F1
#
_entry.id   AF-A0A2Z5EM48-F1
#
_cell.length_a   1.000
_cell.length_b   1.000
_cell.length_c   1.000
_cell.angle_alpha   90.00
_cell.angle_beta   90.00
_cell.angle_gamma   90.00
#
_symmetry.space_group_name_H-M   'P 1'
#
loop_
_entity.id
_entity.type
_entity.pdbx_description
1 polymer ?
#
loop_
_entity_poly.entity_id
_entity_poly.type
_entity_poly.pdbx_seq_one_letter_code
_entity_poly.pdbx_strand_id
1 'polypeptide(L)'
;MGHMALHYKNPEEGPLAARLLAMLGYVQTQDLLLPSGTHFYRFVVDQRHHPRGDGIVYLSCVPDAQRDLMNAIHEALHVGTDNEHPAVGAMRQKMDEDPEYAFHYGTLLESLEDLETVFLALEDANRNDPELKGRLKLVYNRGLPGTAEVDTRLDASPIYKDVTRFAYGKHGVQAFLETDILSSGMLGETMILEFDYIFPGYSNHVLSVVEWA
;
A
#
# COMPACT_ATOMS: atom_id res chain seq x y z
N MET A 1 10.61 4.91 12.11
CA MET A 1 9.15 4.89 12.36
C MET A 1 8.88 4.22 13.69
N GLY A 2 8.05 4.82 14.57
CA GLY A 2 7.65 4.19 15.84
C GLY A 2 6.59 3.11 15.59
N HIS A 3 5.38 3.53 15.22
CA HIS A 3 4.31 2.65 14.78
C HIS A 3 3.38 3.34 13.78
N MET A 4 2.64 2.53 13.02
CA MET A 4 1.48 2.92 12.20
C MET A 4 0.26 2.13 12.67
N ALA A 5 -0.91 2.77 12.68
CA ALA A 5 -2.18 2.10 12.94
C ALA A 5 -2.99 2.01 11.64
N LEU A 6 -3.28 0.80 11.23
CA LEU A 6 -4.10 0.49 10.06
C LEU A 6 -5.41 -0.14 10.52
N HIS A 7 -6.43 0.02 9.68
CA HIS A 7 -7.72 -0.58 9.93
C HIS A 7 -8.15 -1.48 8.78
N TYR A 8 -8.82 -2.59 9.10
CA TYR A 8 -9.63 -3.34 8.15
C TYR A 8 -11.10 -2.99 8.36
N LYS A 9 -11.93 -3.08 7.30
CA LYS A 9 -13.28 -2.53 7.35
C LYS A 9 -14.18 -3.36 8.26
N ASN A 10 -14.38 -4.64 7.97
CA ASN A 10 -15.38 -5.44 8.69
C ASN A 10 -14.76 -6.49 9.62
N PRO A 11 -15.41 -6.86 10.74
CA PRO A 11 -14.90 -7.86 11.68
C PRO A 11 -14.36 -9.14 11.03
N GLU A 12 -15.08 -9.66 10.04
CA GLU A 12 -14.76 -10.87 9.28
C GLU A 12 -13.56 -10.74 8.34
N GLU A 13 -13.18 -9.51 7.97
CA GLU A 13 -12.04 -9.26 7.09
C GLU A 13 -10.69 -9.27 7.83
N GLY A 14 -10.70 -9.33 9.16
CA GLY A 14 -9.48 -9.33 9.98
C GLY A 14 -8.43 -10.36 9.53
N PRO A 15 -8.79 -11.65 9.39
CA PRO A 15 -7.87 -12.68 8.91
C PRO A 15 -7.35 -12.43 7.49
N LEU A 16 -8.19 -11.91 6.58
CA LEU A 16 -7.78 -11.59 5.21
C LEU A 16 -6.80 -10.40 5.18
N ALA A 17 -7.07 -9.37 5.97
CA ALA A 17 -6.18 -8.21 6.10
C ALA A 17 -4.83 -8.60 6.73
N ALA A 18 -4.84 -9.47 7.75
CA ALA A 18 -3.62 -10.02 8.34
C ALA A 18 -2.81 -10.85 7.33
N ARG A 19 -3.49 -11.68 6.53
CA ARG A 19 -2.88 -12.46 5.44
C ARG A 19 -2.25 -11.54 4.39
N LEU A 20 -2.93 -10.47 4.00
CA LEU A 20 -2.39 -9.48 3.07
C LEU A 20 -1.11 -8.83 3.62
N LEU A 21 -1.09 -8.41 4.88
CA LEU A 21 0.13 -7.86 5.49
C LEU A 21 1.28 -8.88 5.52
N ALA A 22 0.99 -10.15 5.81
CA ALA A 22 2.01 -11.20 5.76
C ALA A 22 2.57 -11.40 4.33
N MET A 23 1.73 -11.32 3.30
CA MET A 23 2.16 -11.39 1.90
C MET A 23 3.06 -10.21 1.50
N LEU A 24 2.88 -9.05 2.13
CA LEU A 24 3.70 -7.86 1.95
C LEU A 24 5.03 -7.91 2.72
N GLY A 25 5.32 -9.03 3.40
CA GLY A 25 6.55 -9.23 4.16
C GLY A 25 6.51 -8.76 5.61
N TYR A 26 5.38 -8.22 6.08
CA TYR A 26 5.22 -7.87 7.50
C TYR A 26 5.21 -9.12 8.37
N VAL A 27 5.92 -9.08 9.50
CA VAL A 27 5.98 -10.22 10.42
C VAL A 27 4.92 -10.07 11.51
N GLN A 28 3.94 -10.96 11.52
CA GLN A 28 2.95 -11.02 12.59
C GLN A 28 3.61 -11.46 13.90
N THR A 29 3.45 -10.64 14.94
CA THR A 29 4.00 -10.87 16.28
C THR A 29 2.91 -11.12 17.33
N GLN A 30 1.67 -10.72 17.04
CA GLN A 30 0.55 -10.90 17.95
C GLN A 30 -0.77 -10.96 17.17
N ASP A 31 -1.68 -11.78 17.68
CA ASP A 31 -3.10 -11.84 17.31
C ASP A 31 -3.90 -11.96 18.62
N LEU A 32 -4.78 -11.00 18.87
CA LEU A 32 -5.61 -10.89 20.06
C LEU A 32 -7.07 -10.80 19.68
N LEU A 33 -7.91 -11.70 20.21
CA LEU A 33 -9.35 -11.53 20.17
C LEU A 33 -9.76 -10.48 21.22
N LEU A 34 -10.37 -9.39 20.77
CA LEU A 34 -10.87 -8.32 21.63
C LEU A 34 -12.25 -8.67 22.22
N PRO A 35 -12.67 -8.02 23.32
CA PRO A 35 -14.01 -8.20 23.89
C PRO A 35 -15.17 -7.89 22.92
N SER A 36 -14.92 -7.05 21.90
CA SER A 36 -15.85 -6.76 20.81
C SER A 36 -16.07 -7.93 19.85
N GLY A 37 -15.27 -9.00 19.95
CA GLY A 37 -15.28 -10.14 19.02
C GLY A 37 -14.42 -9.91 17.76
N THR A 38 -13.80 -8.75 17.61
CA THR A 38 -12.87 -8.45 16.51
C THR A 38 -11.44 -8.82 16.88
N HIS A 39 -10.60 -9.09 15.89
CA HIS A 39 -9.17 -9.31 16.11
C HIS A 39 -8.38 -7.99 16.17
N PHE A 40 -7.32 -7.98 16.96
CA PHE A 40 -6.27 -6.99 16.95
C PHE A 40 -4.95 -7.69 16.65
N TYR A 41 -4.27 -7.25 15.61
CA TYR A 41 -3.00 -7.80 15.20
C TYR A 41 -1.88 -6.79 15.42
N ARG A 42 -0.70 -7.32 15.75
CA ARG A 42 0.54 -6.55 15.79
C ARG A 42 1.54 -7.16 14.83
N PHE A 43 2.07 -6.34 13.94
CA PHE A 43 3.12 -6.67 12.99
C PHE A 43 4.37 -5.83 13.23
N VAL A 44 5.49 -6.28 12.68
CA VAL A 44 6.70 -5.47 12.47
C VAL A 44 7.12 -5.52 11.00
N VAL A 45 7.73 -4.44 10.50
CA VAL A 45 8.18 -4.34 9.09
C VAL A 45 9.36 -5.25 8.75
N ASP A 46 10.12 -5.68 9.76
CA ASP A 46 11.20 -6.64 9.64
C ASP A 46 11.44 -7.29 11.01
N GLN A 47 11.89 -8.54 11.03
CA GLN A 47 12.16 -9.28 12.27
C GLN A 47 13.18 -8.57 13.18
N ARG A 48 14.14 -7.82 12.62
CA ARG A 48 15.14 -7.01 13.33
C ARG A 48 14.51 -5.91 14.19
N HIS A 49 13.30 -5.47 13.86
CA HIS A 49 12.58 -4.45 14.62
C HIS A 49 11.87 -4.99 15.87
N HIS A 50 11.60 -6.29 15.93
CA HIS A 50 10.83 -6.88 17.03
C HIS A 50 11.41 -6.56 18.44
N PRO A 51 12.73 -6.69 18.69
CA PRO A 51 13.31 -6.39 20.01
C PRO A 51 13.37 -4.89 20.34
N ARG A 52 13.35 -4.01 19.34
CA ARG A 52 13.54 -2.56 19.49
C ARG A 52 12.25 -1.81 19.78
N GLY A 53 11.10 -2.39 19.43
CA GLY A 53 9.81 -1.72 19.56
C GLY A 53 9.61 -0.58 18.56
N ASP A 54 10.33 -0.59 17.44
CA ASP A 54 10.11 0.30 16.29
C ASP A 54 9.54 -0.50 15.10
N GLY A 55 9.22 0.19 14.00
CA GLY A 55 8.73 -0.47 12.79
C GLY A 55 7.41 -1.23 12.98
N ILE A 56 6.57 -0.81 13.93
CA ILE A 56 5.35 -1.55 14.30
C ILE A 56 4.21 -1.17 13.37
N VAL A 57 3.41 -2.15 12.96
CA VAL A 57 2.10 -1.93 12.32
C VAL A 57 1.03 -2.58 13.19
N TYR A 58 0.13 -1.78 13.73
CA TYR A 58 -1.08 -2.27 14.38
C TYR A 58 -2.19 -2.39 13.35
N LEU A 59 -2.95 -3.47 13.42
CA LEU A 59 -4.08 -3.72 12.54
C LEU A 59 -5.30 -4.09 13.39
N SER A 60 -6.37 -3.31 13.28
CA SER A 60 -7.63 -3.53 14.00
C SER A 60 -8.85 -3.22 13.14
N CYS A 61 -10.03 -3.68 13.53
CA CYS A 61 -11.26 -3.28 12.86
C CYS A 61 -11.47 -1.77 12.97
N VAL A 62 -12.03 -1.11 11.95
CA VAL A 62 -12.44 0.30 12.04
C VAL A 62 -13.38 0.48 13.25
N PRO A 63 -13.07 1.40 14.19
CA PRO A 63 -13.93 1.65 15.35
C PRO A 63 -15.33 2.11 14.95
N ASP A 64 -16.34 1.75 15.73
CA ASP A 64 -17.76 2.03 15.42
C ASP A 64 -18.02 3.51 15.12
N ALA A 65 -17.52 4.44 15.95
CA ALA A 65 -17.71 5.87 15.73
C ALA A 65 -17.06 6.38 14.42
N GLN A 66 -15.94 5.79 14.01
CA GLN A 66 -15.29 6.14 12.75
C GLN A 66 -16.08 5.58 11.56
N ARG A 67 -16.58 4.35 11.68
CA ARG A 67 -17.46 3.72 10.70
C ARG A 67 -18.76 4.50 10.51
N ASP A 68 -19.39 4.94 11.60
CA ASP A 68 -20.60 5.75 11.56
C ASP A 68 -20.38 7.08 10.84
N LEU A 69 -19.24 7.74 11.11
CA LEU A 69 -18.85 8.95 10.40
C LEU A 69 -18.61 8.70 8.91
N MET A 70 -17.91 7.61 8.55
CA MET A 70 -17.71 7.23 7.15
C MET A 70 -19.03 6.98 6.44
N ASN A 71 -19.96 6.25 7.07
CA ASN A 71 -21.30 5.99 6.54
C ASN A 71 -22.09 7.29 6.34
N ALA A 72 -22.03 8.23 7.28
CA ALA A 72 -22.70 9.52 7.16
C ALA A 72 -22.13 10.36 6.00
N ILE A 73 -20.80 10.32 5.80
CA ILE A 73 -20.15 10.96 4.65
C ILE A 73 -20.61 10.30 3.35
N HIS A 74 -20.66 8.97 3.31
CA HIS A 74 -21.11 8.20 2.14
C HIS A 74 -22.56 8.54 1.76
N GLU A 75 -23.45 8.58 2.74
CA GLU A 75 -24.85 8.96 2.55
C GLU A 75 -24.97 10.39 2.02
N ALA A 76 -24.29 11.34 2.65
CA ALA A 76 -24.36 12.76 2.29
C ALA A 76 -23.76 13.07 0.91
N LEU A 77 -22.73 12.34 0.51
CA LEU A 77 -22.07 12.48 -0.79
C LEU A 77 -22.57 11.48 -1.83
N HIS A 78 -23.57 10.66 -1.49
CA HIS A 78 -24.14 9.63 -2.36
C HIS A 78 -23.09 8.67 -2.95
N VAL A 79 -22.05 8.35 -2.17
CA VAL A 79 -20.90 7.53 -2.57
C VAL A 79 -21.37 6.16 -3.08
N GLY A 80 -20.87 5.75 -4.25
CA GLY A 80 -21.18 4.46 -4.87
C GLY A 80 -22.55 4.38 -5.54
N THR A 81 -23.26 5.50 -5.73
CA THR A 81 -24.58 5.54 -6.39
C THR A 81 -24.55 6.31 -7.71
N ASP A 82 -25.61 6.20 -8.52
CA ASP A 82 -25.77 6.96 -9.78
C ASP A 82 -25.81 8.50 -9.57
N ASN A 83 -26.05 8.97 -8.34
CA ASN A 83 -26.11 10.39 -7.98
C ASN A 83 -24.91 10.83 -7.12
N GLU A 84 -23.79 10.11 -7.20
CA GLU A 84 -22.57 10.41 -6.44
C GLU A 84 -22.12 11.87 -6.64
N HIS A 85 -21.74 12.53 -5.55
CA HIS A 85 -21.27 13.90 -5.59
C HIS A 85 -19.99 14.00 -6.45
N PRO A 86 -19.91 14.94 -7.41
CA PRO A 86 -18.80 15.00 -8.38
C PRO A 86 -17.39 15.09 -7.78
N ALA A 87 -17.27 15.63 -6.56
CA ALA A 87 -15.99 15.71 -5.85
C ALA A 87 -15.40 14.32 -5.52
N VAL A 88 -16.24 13.30 -5.31
CA VAL A 88 -15.80 11.92 -5.04
C VAL A 88 -15.15 11.35 -6.30
N GLY A 89 -15.85 11.41 -7.45
CA GLY A 89 -15.30 11.00 -8.74
C GLY A 89 -14.02 11.75 -9.12
N ALA A 90 -13.97 13.06 -8.88
CA ALA A 90 -12.77 13.87 -9.14
C ALA A 90 -11.57 13.45 -8.26
N MET A 91 -11.81 13.10 -6.99
CA MET A 91 -10.76 12.59 -6.09
C MET A 91 -10.24 11.23 -6.59
N ARG A 92 -11.13 10.29 -6.91
CA ARG A 92 -10.75 8.95 -7.42
C ARG A 92 -9.95 9.06 -8.72
N GLN A 93 -10.39 9.92 -9.64
CA GLN A 93 -9.65 10.17 -10.87
C GLN A 93 -8.22 10.66 -10.58
N LYS A 94 -8.04 11.55 -9.62
CA LYS A 94 -6.70 12.04 -9.26
C LYS A 94 -5.82 10.97 -8.63
N MET A 95 -6.40 10.08 -7.81
CA MET A 95 -5.71 8.92 -7.26
C MET A 95 -5.36 7.87 -8.33
N ASP A 96 -6.20 7.71 -9.36
CA ASP A 96 -5.91 6.86 -10.52
C ASP A 96 -4.77 7.43 -11.39
N GLU A 97 -4.75 8.74 -11.56
CA GLU A 97 -3.69 9.46 -12.27
C GLU A 97 -2.37 9.39 -11.50
N ASP A 98 -2.39 9.56 -10.18
CA ASP A 98 -1.22 9.58 -9.32
C ASP A 98 -1.50 8.91 -7.96
N PRO A 99 -0.91 7.72 -7.66
CA PRO A 99 -1.12 7.06 -6.37
C PRO A 99 -0.58 7.87 -5.18
N GLU A 100 0.26 8.87 -5.44
CA GLU A 100 0.81 9.80 -4.44
C GLU A 100 -0.19 10.88 -4.01
N TYR A 101 -1.30 11.03 -4.75
CA TYR A 101 -2.25 12.12 -4.57
C TYR A 101 -2.99 12.10 -3.22
N ALA A 102 -3.19 10.91 -2.66
CA ALA A 102 -3.88 10.70 -1.40
C ALA A 102 -2.93 10.14 -0.34
N PHE A 103 -3.44 10.07 0.89
CA PHE A 103 -2.71 9.45 1.98
C PHE A 103 -2.30 8.01 1.62
N HIS A 104 -1.01 7.76 1.73
CA HIS A 104 -0.38 6.45 1.63
C HIS A 104 0.69 6.36 2.72
N TYR A 105 1.24 5.16 2.93
CA TYR A 105 2.50 5.04 3.66
C TYR A 105 3.47 4.15 2.89
N GLY A 106 4.72 4.58 2.87
CA GLY A 106 5.82 3.89 2.22
C GLY A 106 6.64 3.01 3.16
N THR A 107 7.07 1.87 2.64
CA THR A 107 8.08 0.98 3.23
C THR A 107 9.27 0.88 2.29
N LEU A 108 10.46 1.24 2.77
CA LEU A 108 11.70 1.05 2.02
C LEU A 108 12.21 -0.38 2.16
N LEU A 109 12.34 -1.09 1.05
CA LEU A 109 12.88 -2.44 0.97
C LEU A 109 14.40 -2.42 0.71
N GLU A 110 15.09 -3.47 1.16
CA GLU A 110 16.54 -3.59 1.00
C GLU A 110 16.97 -4.15 -0.37
N SER A 111 16.05 -4.79 -1.09
CA SER A 111 16.31 -5.46 -2.36
C SER A 111 15.18 -5.24 -3.36
N LEU A 112 15.57 -5.05 -4.62
CA LEU A 112 14.63 -5.02 -5.75
C LEU A 112 14.01 -6.40 -5.99
N GLU A 113 14.76 -7.47 -5.77
CA GLU A 113 14.29 -8.85 -5.93
C GLU A 113 13.20 -9.20 -4.91
N ASP A 114 13.31 -8.70 -3.68
CA ASP A 114 12.27 -8.86 -2.65
C ASP A 114 10.99 -8.12 -3.07
N LEU A 115 11.13 -6.88 -3.55
CA LEU A 115 10.01 -6.10 -4.08
C LEU A 115 9.34 -6.83 -5.25
N GLU A 116 10.12 -7.29 -6.23
CA GLU A 116 9.64 -8.06 -7.38
C GLU A 116 8.91 -9.34 -6.94
N THR A 117 9.46 -10.07 -5.98
CA THR A 117 8.87 -11.30 -5.46
C THR A 117 7.52 -11.06 -4.80
N VAL A 118 7.43 -10.05 -3.93
CA VAL A 118 6.18 -9.67 -3.26
C VAL A 118 5.12 -9.27 -4.28
N PHE A 119 5.44 -8.39 -5.21
CA PHE A 119 4.44 -7.88 -6.15
C PHE A 119 4.00 -8.91 -7.20
N LEU A 120 4.89 -9.81 -7.63
CA LEU A 120 4.49 -10.95 -8.46
C LEU A 120 3.52 -11.89 -7.72
N ALA A 121 3.72 -12.11 -6.41
CA ALA A 121 2.80 -12.90 -5.60
C ALA A 121 1.45 -12.21 -5.44
N LEU A 122 1.42 -10.88 -5.29
CA LEU A 122 0.17 -10.10 -5.27
C LEU A 122 -0.55 -10.15 -6.62
N GLU A 123 0.17 -10.05 -7.74
CA GLU A 123 -0.42 -10.20 -9.09
C GLU A 123 -1.05 -11.58 -9.29
N ASP A 124 -0.37 -12.64 -8.83
CA ASP A 124 -0.92 -14.00 -8.87
C ASP A 124 -2.18 -14.12 -8.01
N ALA A 125 -2.12 -13.68 -6.75
CA ALA A 125 -3.26 -13.72 -5.84
C ALA A 125 -4.45 -12.89 -6.35
N ASN A 126 -4.21 -11.72 -6.93
CA ASN A 126 -5.25 -10.89 -7.53
C ASN A 126 -5.94 -11.55 -8.74
N ARG A 127 -5.30 -12.54 -9.38
CA ARG A 127 -5.90 -13.30 -10.48
C ARG A 127 -6.58 -14.59 -9.99
N ASN A 128 -5.98 -15.24 -9.00
CA ASN A 128 -6.20 -16.65 -8.71
C ASN A 128 -6.74 -16.95 -7.30
N ASP A 129 -6.48 -16.11 -6.29
CA ASP A 129 -6.99 -16.32 -4.93
C ASP A 129 -8.44 -15.83 -4.82
N PRO A 130 -9.42 -16.69 -4.48
CA PRO A 130 -10.84 -16.31 -4.46
C PRO A 130 -11.20 -15.14 -3.52
N GLU A 131 -10.42 -14.91 -2.47
CA GLU A 131 -10.68 -13.85 -1.49
C GLU A 131 -9.99 -12.52 -1.87
N LEU A 132 -8.92 -12.57 -2.67
CA LEU A 132 -8.16 -11.39 -3.11
C LEU A 132 -8.45 -10.98 -4.56
N LYS A 133 -9.09 -11.84 -5.35
CA LYS A 133 -9.30 -11.63 -6.76
C LYS A 133 -10.06 -10.33 -7.05
N GLY A 134 -9.42 -9.42 -7.79
CA GLY A 134 -9.98 -8.12 -8.17
C GLY A 134 -9.99 -7.08 -7.04
N ARG A 135 -9.39 -7.36 -5.88
CA ARG A 135 -9.34 -6.47 -4.71
C ARG A 135 -8.01 -5.72 -4.57
N LEU A 136 -7.06 -5.99 -5.45
CA LEU A 136 -5.72 -5.40 -5.45
C LEU A 136 -5.53 -4.62 -6.75
N LYS A 137 -5.26 -3.32 -6.65
CA LYS A 137 -4.83 -2.48 -7.76
C LYS A 137 -3.35 -2.17 -7.57
N LEU A 138 -2.53 -2.64 -8.49
CA LEU A 138 -1.08 -2.51 -8.43
C LEU A 138 -0.63 -1.45 -9.43
N VAL A 139 0.19 -0.50 -8.98
CA VAL A 139 0.76 0.57 -9.81
C VAL A 139 2.26 0.61 -9.59
N TYR A 140 3.01 0.77 -10.66
CA TYR A 140 4.47 0.78 -10.63
C TYR A 140 4.98 2.10 -11.21
N ASN A 141 5.96 2.70 -10.55
CA ASN A 141 6.70 3.85 -11.02
C ASN A 141 8.20 3.47 -11.13
N ARG A 142 8.78 3.57 -12.32
CA ARG A 142 10.21 3.33 -12.54
C ARG A 142 11.03 4.55 -12.15
N GLY A 143 12.32 4.38 -11.89
CA GLY A 143 13.24 5.51 -11.87
C GLY A 143 13.26 6.23 -13.22
N LEU A 144 13.43 7.56 -13.21
CA LEU A 144 13.68 8.35 -14.41
C LEU A 144 14.91 7.77 -15.16
N PRO A 145 14.84 7.65 -16.50
CA PRO A 145 15.92 7.05 -17.28
C PRO A 145 17.17 7.92 -17.30
N GLY A 146 18.31 7.29 -17.60
CA GLY A 146 19.58 8.00 -17.84
C GLY A 146 20.79 7.47 -17.08
N THR A 147 20.61 6.40 -16.29
CA THR A 147 21.71 5.71 -15.61
C THR A 147 21.76 4.27 -16.14
N ALA A 148 22.71 4.00 -17.03
CA ALA A 148 22.73 2.79 -17.85
C ALA A 148 22.61 1.47 -17.07
N GLU A 149 23.25 1.36 -15.91
CA GLU A 149 23.16 0.16 -15.06
C GLU A 149 21.79 -0.01 -14.40
N VAL A 150 21.15 1.08 -13.97
CA VAL A 150 19.81 1.09 -13.41
C VAL A 150 18.79 0.79 -14.50
N ASP A 151 18.91 1.46 -15.65
CA ASP A 151 18.05 1.25 -16.82
C ASP A 151 18.09 -0.23 -17.25
N THR A 152 19.30 -0.81 -17.38
CA THR A 152 19.48 -2.23 -17.72
C THR A 152 18.83 -3.15 -16.69
N ARG A 153 18.97 -2.87 -15.38
CA ARG A 153 18.36 -3.71 -14.34
C ARG A 153 16.84 -3.62 -14.34
N LEU A 154 16.28 -2.44 -14.61
CA LEU A 154 14.84 -2.24 -14.68
C LEU A 154 14.25 -2.82 -15.99
N ASP A 155 14.99 -2.81 -17.09
CA ASP A 155 14.58 -3.47 -18.35
C ASP A 155 14.56 -5.00 -18.23
N ALA A 156 15.38 -5.55 -17.33
CA ALA A 156 15.35 -6.98 -16.99
C ALA A 156 14.29 -7.34 -15.93
N SER A 157 13.68 -6.34 -15.27
CA SER A 157 12.73 -6.57 -14.19
C SER A 157 11.40 -7.16 -14.70
N PRO A 158 10.85 -8.19 -14.04
CA PRO A 158 9.57 -8.77 -14.44
C PRO A 158 8.38 -7.80 -14.27
N ILE A 159 8.43 -6.87 -13.32
CA ILE A 159 7.33 -5.93 -13.04
C ILE A 159 7.60 -4.53 -13.60
N TYR A 160 8.85 -4.13 -13.81
CA TYR A 160 9.17 -2.78 -14.30
C TYR A 160 9.41 -2.69 -15.80
N LYS A 161 9.84 -3.75 -16.51
CA LYS A 161 10.31 -3.65 -17.91
C LYS A 161 9.36 -2.92 -18.88
N ASP A 162 8.05 -3.03 -18.68
CA ASP A 162 7.02 -2.44 -19.54
C ASP A 162 6.35 -1.20 -18.94
N VAL A 163 6.82 -0.74 -17.76
CA VAL A 163 6.24 0.41 -17.05
C VAL A 163 6.68 1.71 -17.69
N THR A 164 5.71 2.58 -17.95
CA THR A 164 5.90 3.90 -18.59
C THR A 164 5.72 5.08 -17.62
N ARG A 165 5.34 4.80 -16.36
CA ARG A 165 5.25 5.78 -15.29
C ARG A 165 6.60 5.92 -14.59
N PHE A 166 6.90 7.12 -14.10
CA PHE A 166 8.16 7.41 -13.44
C PHE A 166 7.93 7.92 -12.02
N ALA A 167 8.83 7.52 -11.12
CA ALA A 167 8.99 8.06 -9.80
C ALA A 167 9.61 9.46 -9.90
N TYR A 168 9.51 10.23 -8.82
CA TYR A 168 10.11 11.56 -8.70
C TYR A 168 11.64 11.52 -8.50
N GLY A 169 12.37 10.69 -9.25
CA GLY A 169 13.83 10.53 -9.18
C GLY A 169 14.38 9.39 -10.06
N LYS A 170 15.71 9.35 -10.26
CA LYS A 170 16.38 8.40 -11.18
C LYS A 170 16.73 7.06 -10.57
N HIS A 171 17.21 7.05 -9.33
CA HIS A 171 17.84 5.87 -8.72
C HIS A 171 16.95 5.19 -7.68
N GLY A 172 15.63 5.33 -7.83
CA GLY A 172 14.65 4.67 -6.99
C GLY A 172 13.43 4.25 -7.80
N VAL A 173 12.76 3.21 -7.34
CA VAL A 173 11.47 2.74 -7.87
C VAL A 173 10.44 2.72 -6.77
N GLN A 174 9.18 2.80 -7.15
CA GLN A 174 8.04 2.73 -6.23
C GLN A 174 7.02 1.73 -6.78
N ALA A 175 6.52 0.87 -5.92
CA ALA A 175 5.41 -0.03 -6.20
C ALA A 175 4.28 0.21 -5.20
N PHE A 176 3.08 0.45 -5.72
CA PHE A 176 1.91 0.78 -4.95
C PHE A 176 0.91 -0.36 -4.99
N LEU A 177 0.33 -0.67 -3.84
CA LEU A 177 -0.86 -1.50 -3.69
C LEU A 177 -2.00 -0.62 -3.17
N GLU A 178 -3.02 -0.42 -3.98
CA GLU A 178 -4.32 0.06 -3.53
C GLU A 178 -5.25 -1.13 -3.27
N THR A 179 -5.90 -1.17 -2.11
CA THR A 179 -6.83 -2.25 -1.75
C THR A 179 -8.01 -1.73 -0.93
N ASP A 180 -9.15 -2.40 -1.08
CA ASP A 180 -10.37 -2.16 -0.30
C ASP A 180 -10.46 -3.03 0.97
N ILE A 181 -9.51 -3.93 1.22
CA ILE A 181 -9.41 -4.79 2.41
C ILE A 181 -9.01 -3.98 3.64
N LEU A 182 -8.16 -2.98 3.42
CA LEU A 182 -7.76 -2.00 4.41
C LEU A 182 -8.58 -0.71 4.20
N SER A 183 -8.74 0.06 5.27
CA SER A 183 -9.50 1.29 5.29
C SER A 183 -8.63 2.46 5.69
N SER A 184 -8.68 3.53 4.89
CA SER A 184 -7.98 4.78 5.17
C SER A 184 -8.68 5.98 4.54
N GLY A 185 -8.17 7.17 4.84
CA GLY A 185 -8.64 8.42 4.23
C GLY A 185 -10.05 8.82 4.67
N MET A 186 -10.54 9.90 4.07
CA MET A 186 -11.82 10.53 4.45
C MET A 186 -13.05 9.68 4.09
N LEU A 187 -12.95 8.86 3.05
CA LEU A 187 -14.04 7.99 2.62
C LEU A 187 -13.89 6.55 3.13
N GLY A 188 -12.75 6.15 3.68
CA GLY A 188 -12.57 4.79 4.21
C GLY A 188 -12.58 3.67 3.16
N GLU A 189 -12.62 4.00 1.86
CA GLU A 189 -12.88 3.05 0.78
C GLU A 189 -11.67 2.19 0.43
N THR A 190 -10.48 2.78 0.40
CA THR A 190 -9.25 2.08 0.06
C THR A 190 -8.09 2.56 0.92
N MET A 191 -7.02 1.78 0.91
CA MET A 191 -5.72 2.16 1.43
C MET A 191 -4.67 1.95 0.34
N ILE A 192 -3.75 2.91 0.21
CA ILE A 192 -2.58 2.82 -0.67
C ILE A 192 -1.35 2.53 0.19
N LEU A 193 -0.69 1.42 -0.10
CA LEU A 193 0.59 1.01 0.48
C LEU A 193 1.67 1.18 -0.57
N GLU A 194 2.76 1.85 -0.21
CA GLU A 194 3.90 2.09 -1.10
C GLU A 194 5.10 1.26 -0.64
N PHE A 195 5.84 0.72 -1.61
CA PHE A 195 7.05 -0.04 -1.40
C PHE A 195 8.13 0.50 -2.31
N ASP A 196 9.17 1.04 -1.68
CA ASP A 196 10.27 1.70 -2.37
C ASP A 196 11.49 0.80 -2.41
N TYR A 197 12.29 0.97 -3.44
CA TYR A 197 13.66 0.48 -3.47
C TYR A 197 14.59 1.55 -4.04
N ILE A 198 15.72 1.76 -3.38
CA ILE A 198 16.77 2.68 -3.82
C ILE A 198 17.99 1.88 -4.26
N PHE A 199 18.46 2.15 -5.48
CA PHE A 199 19.69 1.55 -5.98
C PHE A 199 20.90 2.04 -5.16
N PRO A 200 21.80 1.14 -4.73
CA PRO A 200 22.91 1.50 -3.87
C PRO A 200 23.91 2.42 -4.56
N GLY A 201 24.58 3.28 -3.80
CA GLY A 201 25.64 4.17 -4.32
C GLY A 201 25.14 5.51 -4.85
N TYR A 202 23.83 5.75 -4.85
CA TYR A 202 23.23 6.99 -5.34
C TYR A 202 22.65 7.81 -4.20
N SER A 203 23.00 9.10 -4.14
CA SER A 203 22.46 10.04 -3.16
C SER A 203 21.26 10.83 -3.67
N ASN A 204 21.01 10.85 -4.98
CA ASN A 204 19.86 11.51 -5.61
C ASN A 204 18.81 10.46 -6.01
N HIS A 205 17.73 10.38 -5.22
CA HIS A 205 16.62 9.46 -5.44
C HIS A 205 15.33 10.05 -4.85
N VAL A 206 14.18 9.43 -5.17
CA VAL A 206 12.84 9.91 -4.79
C VAL A 206 12.70 10.24 -3.29
N LEU A 207 13.31 9.44 -2.42
CA LEU A 207 13.29 9.65 -0.96
C LEU A 207 14.33 10.64 -0.38
N SER A 208 15.20 11.26 -1.19
CA SER A 208 16.24 12.20 -0.72
C SER A 208 16.24 13.54 -1.47
N VAL A 209 16.18 13.49 -2.81
CA VAL A 209 16.18 14.63 -3.70
C VAL A 209 15.16 14.35 -4.79
N VAL A 210 14.03 15.05 -4.72
CA VAL A 210 12.99 14.97 -5.71
C VAL A 210 13.43 15.71 -6.98
N GLU A 211 13.57 14.96 -8.08
CA GLU A 211 13.85 15.49 -9.40
C GLU A 211 12.57 15.36 -10.24
N TRP A 212 11.95 16.50 -10.56
CA TRP A 212 10.86 16.58 -11.54
C TRP A 212 11.34 17.44 -12.70
N ALA A 213 11.32 16.88 -13.91
CA ALA A 213 11.66 17.59 -15.13
C ALA A 213 10.40 18.16 -15.78
#